data_AF-A0A534S3H9-F1
#
_entry.id   AF-A0A534S3H9-F1
#
_cell.length_a   1.000
_cell.length_b   1.000
_cell.length_c   1.000
_cell.angle_alpha   90.00
_cell.angle_beta   90.00
_cell.angle_gamma   90.00
#
_symmetry.space_group_name_H-M   'P 1'
#
loop_
_entity.id
_entity.type
_entity.pdbx_description
1 polymer ?
#
loop_
_entity_poly.entity_id
_entity_poly.type
_entity_poly.pdbx_seq_one_letter_code
_entity_poly.pdbx_strand_id
1 'polypeptide(L)'
;MGTFAIYYREPRLPTAEEQSVIDRFAQIASIALEREQGEDALRQQARLLDLTHDTVFVRDMNDVITYWNRGAEELYGWKSAEAVGKVAYQLLQTTFPEP
;
A
#
# COMPACT_ATOMS: atom_id res chain seq x y z
N MET A 1 15.22 -12.15 6.52
CA MET A 1 14.90 -13.52 6.08
C MET A 1 14.33 -14.26 7.28
N GLY A 2 13.06 -14.64 7.23
CA GLY A 2 12.45 -15.50 8.25
C GLY A 2 12.80 -16.96 7.98
N THR A 3 12.91 -17.77 9.03
CA THR A 3 13.17 -19.21 8.91
C THR A 3 11.88 -19.97 9.20
N PHE A 4 11.53 -20.89 8.30
CA PHE A 4 10.46 -21.86 8.53
C PHE A 4 11.09 -23.23 8.81
N ALA A 5 10.61 -23.92 9.85
CA ALA A 5 11.12 -25.23 10.24
C ALA A 5 9.96 -26.23 10.37
N ILE A 6 10.14 -27.44 9.82
CA ILE A 6 9.22 -28.55 10.04
C ILE A 6 9.86 -29.49 11.07
N TYR A 7 9.12 -29.80 12.12
CA TYR A 7 9.55 -30.71 13.18
C TYR A 7 8.95 -32.10 12.98
N TYR A 8 9.80 -33.12 13.07
CA TYR A 8 9.40 -34.52 12.97
C TYR A 8 9.66 -35.24 14.31
N ARG A 9 8.76 -36.15 14.69
CA ARG A 9 8.88 -36.94 15.93
C ARG A 9 10.00 -37.98 15.89
N GLU A 10 10.45 -38.37 14.69
CA GLU A 10 11.52 -39.34 14.46
C GLU A 10 12.51 -38.79 13.42
N PRO A 11 13.82 -39.14 13.48
CA PRO A 11 14.81 -38.67 12.52
C PRO A 11 14.49 -39.20 11.12
N ARG A 12 14.02 -38.32 10.24
CA ARG A 12 13.72 -38.66 8.84
C ARG A 12 14.05 -37.54 7.89
N LEU A 13 14.38 -37.91 6.66
CA LEU A 13 14.47 -36.96 5.56
C LEU A 13 13.04 -36.56 5.13
N PRO A 14 12.81 -35.30 4.74
CA PRO A 14 11.54 -34.88 4.15
C PRO A 14 11.24 -35.70 2.89
N THR A 15 9.97 -36.01 2.66
CA THR A 15 9.55 -36.61 1.39
C THR A 15 9.55 -35.56 0.28
N ALA A 16 9.57 -35.99 -0.98
CA ALA A 16 9.50 -35.09 -2.13
C ALA A 16 8.22 -34.22 -2.14
N GLU A 17 7.12 -34.75 -1.61
CA GLU A 17 5.87 -33.99 -1.45
C GLU A 17 6.00 -32.89 -0.40
N GLU A 18 6.58 -33.20 0.76
CA GLU A 18 6.82 -32.22 1.83
C GLU A 18 7.78 -31.13 1.37
N GLN A 19 8.81 -31.50 0.60
CA GLN A 19 9.76 -30.55 0.02
C GLN A 19 9.07 -29.60 -0.97
N SER A 20 8.19 -30.13 -1.82
CA SER A 20 7.40 -29.33 -2.76
C SER A 20 6.38 -28.41 -2.07
N VAL A 21 5.88 -28.79 -0.90
CA VAL A 21 5.01 -27.94 -0.08
C VAL A 21 5.83 -26.81 0.54
N ILE A 22 7.00 -27.11 1.10
CA ILE A 22 7.90 -26.10 1.68
C ILE A 22 8.27 -25.03 0.64
N ASP A 23 8.70 -25.45 -0.55
CA ASP A 23 9.12 -24.53 -1.60
C ASP A 23 7.99 -23.58 -2.02
N ARG A 24 6.77 -24.10 -2.15
CA ARG A 24 5.59 -23.29 -2.46
C ARG A 24 5.27 -22.29 -1.37
N PHE A 25 5.31 -22.70 -0.10
CA PHE A 25 5.07 -21.78 1.02
C PHE A 25 6.14 -20.69 1.10
N ALA A 26 7.42 -21.05 0.94
CA ALA A 26 8.52 -20.09 0.93
C ALA A 26 8.37 -19.07 -0.21
N GLN A 27 7.96 -19.52 -1.39
CA GLN A 27 7.72 -18.64 -2.54
C GLN A 27 6.56 -17.66 -2.28
N ILE A 28 5.43 -18.14 -1.75
CA ILE A 28 4.29 -17.27 -1.39
C ILE A 28 4.70 -16.26 -0.31
N ALA A 29 5.44 -16.69 0.72
CA ALA A 29 5.91 -15.82 1.78
C ALA A 29 6.87 -14.73 1.26
N SER A 30 7.76 -15.07 0.32
CA SER A 30 8.64 -14.08 -0.32
C SER A 30 7.84 -13.03 -1.10
N ILE A 31 6.87 -13.47 -1.91
CA ILE A 31 6.01 -12.58 -2.70
C ILE A 31 5.20 -11.65 -1.77
N ALA A 32 4.62 -12.19 -0.71
CA ALA A 32 3.86 -11.40 0.26
C ALA A 32 4.74 -10.35 0.97
N LEU A 33 5.96 -10.74 1.35
CA LEU A 33 6.91 -9.84 2.01
C LEU A 33 7.41 -8.73 1.06
N GLU A 34 7.72 -9.06 -0.18
CA GLU A 34 8.10 -8.07 -1.20
C GLU A 34 6.96 -7.07 -1.45
N ARG A 35 5.72 -7.56 -1.50
CA ARG A 35 4.55 -6.70 -1.65
C ARG A 35 4.36 -5.76 -0.47
N GLU A 36 4.44 -6.27 0.76
CA GLU A 36 4.33 -5.46 1.98
C GLU A 36 5.41 -4.37 2.03
N GLN A 37 6.65 -4.71 1.67
CA GLN A 37 7.75 -3.73 1.60
C GLN A 37 7.52 -2.65 0.54
N GLY A 38 6.99 -3.02 -0.63
CA GLY A 38 6.63 -2.06 -1.67
C GLY A 38 5.50 -1.12 -1.23
N GLU A 39 4.47 -1.66 -0.59
CA GLU A 39 3.36 -0.86 -0.04
C GLU A 39 3.83 0.07 1.09
N ASP A 40 4.72 -0.37 1.96
CA ASP A 40 5.30 0.45 3.02
C ASP A 40 6.24 1.53 2.49
N ALA A 41 7.03 1.24 1.45
CA ALA A 41 7.85 2.24 0.77
C ALA A 41 6.98 3.34 0.13
N LEU A 42 5.88 2.96 -0.53
CA LEU A 42 4.90 3.91 -1.08
C LEU A 42 4.24 4.75 0.03
N ARG A 43 3.84 4.13 1.14
CA ARG A 43 3.31 4.86 2.31
C ARG A 43 4.34 5.79 2.92
N GLN A 44 5.61 5.39 2.96
CA GLN A 44 6.68 6.22 3.51
C GLN A 44 6.99 7.41 2.60
N GLN A 45 7.01 7.22 1.29
CA GLN A 45 7.09 8.33 0.33
C GLN A 45 5.89 9.26 0.45
N ALA A 46 4.67 8.73 0.63
CA ALA A 46 3.49 9.54 0.89
C ALA A 46 3.67 10.39 2.16
N ARG A 47 4.13 9.80 3.28
CA ARG A 47 4.43 10.55 4.52
C ARG A 47 5.49 11.64 4.34
N LEU A 48 6.43 11.51 3.41
CA LEU A 48 7.39 12.59 3.12
C LEU A 48 6.71 13.81 2.47
N LEU A 49 5.61 13.61 1.73
CA LEU A 49 4.80 14.69 1.17
C LEU A 49 3.99 15.45 2.23
N ASP A 50 3.84 14.91 3.45
CA ASP A 50 3.27 15.66 4.59
C ASP A 50 4.23 16.71 5.14
N LEU A 51 5.54 16.61 4.86
CA LEU A 51 6.55 17.56 5.32
C LEU A 51 6.70 18.78 4.39
N THR A 52 6.18 18.70 3.17
CA THR A 52 6.18 19.80 2.22
C THR A 52 4.94 20.68 2.41
N HIS A 53 5.11 22.01 2.45
CA HIS A 53 3.99 22.97 2.42
C HIS A 53 3.23 22.95 1.08
N ASP A 54 3.72 22.22 0.08
CA ASP A 54 3.04 22.05 -1.19
C ASP A 54 1.74 21.26 -1.00
N THR A 55 0.67 21.74 -1.63
CA THR A 55 -0.62 21.04 -1.67
C THR A 55 -0.48 19.78 -2.52
N VAL A 56 -0.58 18.60 -1.90
CA VAL A 56 -0.45 17.32 -2.58
C VAL A 56 -1.56 16.35 -2.16
N PHE A 57 -2.26 15.80 -3.15
CA PHE A 57 -3.18 14.68 -2.96
C PHE A 57 -2.99 13.65 -4.07
N VAL A 58 -3.31 12.38 -3.78
CA VAL A 58 -3.22 11.27 -4.73
C VAL A 58 -4.61 10.68 -4.92
N ARG A 59 -4.91 10.27 -6.15
CA ARG A 59 -6.13 9.56 -6.53
C ARG A 59 -5.81 8.29 -7.29
N ASP A 60 -6.69 7.30 -7.21
CA ASP A 60 -6.62 6.09 -8.03
C ASP A 60 -7.20 6.32 -9.44
N MET A 61 -7.22 5.27 -10.26
CA MET A 61 -7.74 5.31 -11.64
C MET A 61 -9.27 5.56 -11.71
N ASN A 62 -9.99 5.36 -10.61
CA ASN A 62 -11.43 5.64 -10.49
C ASN A 62 -11.70 7.04 -9.90
N ASP A 63 -10.67 7.89 -9.85
CA ASP A 63 -10.72 9.24 -9.27
C ASP A 63 -10.96 9.27 -7.74
N VAL A 64 -10.80 8.14 -7.05
CA VAL A 64 -10.95 8.07 -5.59
C VAL A 64 -9.67 8.56 -4.92
N ILE A 65 -9.79 9.53 -4.02
CA ILE A 65 -8.69 10.09 -3.25
C ILE A 65 -8.13 9.01 -2.30
N THR A 66 -6.86 8.67 -2.46
CA THR A 66 -6.15 7.67 -1.63
C THR A 66 -5.17 8.31 -0.65
N TYR A 67 -4.78 9.55 -0.90
CA TYR A 67 -3.89 10.31 -0.02
C TYR A 67 -4.22 11.80 -0.05
N TRP A 68 -4.16 12.44 1.11
CA TRP A 68 -4.49 13.83 1.32
C TRP A 68 -3.59 14.43 2.39
N ASN A 69 -2.65 15.29 1.97
CA ASN A 69 -1.66 15.87 2.86
C ASN A 69 -2.20 17.10 3.62
N ARG A 70 -1.43 17.57 4.61
CA ARG A 70 -1.77 18.77 5.38
C ARG A 70 -1.93 20.02 4.50
N GLY A 71 -1.08 20.21 3.50
CA GLY A 71 -1.19 21.34 2.56
C GLY A 71 -2.52 21.35 1.79
N ALA A 72 -3.05 20.17 1.44
CA ALA A 72 -4.36 20.01 0.82
C ALA A 72 -5.50 20.32 1.78
N GLU A 73 -5.38 19.96 3.07
CA GLU A 73 -6.35 20.40 4.08
C GLU A 73 -6.41 21.92 4.21
N GLU A 74 -5.25 22.57 4.21
CA GLU A 74 -5.15 24.02 4.37
C GLU A 74 -5.67 24.77 3.14
N LEU A 75 -5.39 24.27 1.92
CA LEU A 75 -5.82 24.92 0.68
C LEU A 75 -7.31 24.70 0.38
N TYR A 76 -7.76 23.44 0.44
CA TYR A 76 -9.12 23.06 0.02
C TYR A 76 -10.12 23.01 1.17
N GLY A 77 -9.66 23.09 2.43
CA GLY A 77 -10.52 23.19 3.61
C GLY A 77 -11.12 21.87 4.10
N TRP A 78 -10.82 20.75 3.45
CA TRP A 78 -11.30 19.42 3.84
C TRP A 78 -10.26 18.67 4.66
N LYS A 79 -10.67 18.02 5.75
CA LYS A 79 -9.79 17.12 6.48
C LYS A 79 -9.50 15.86 5.67
N SER A 80 -8.32 15.28 5.87
CA SER A 80 -7.94 14.01 5.24
C SER A 80 -8.97 12.91 5.50
N ALA A 81 -9.52 12.85 6.72
CA ALA A 81 -10.59 11.93 7.10
C ALA A 81 -11.91 12.13 6.33
N GLU A 82 -12.14 13.31 5.77
CA GLU A 82 -13.33 13.65 4.99
C GLU A 82 -13.10 13.46 3.48
N ALA A 83 -11.86 13.67 3.03
CA ALA A 83 -11.47 13.62 1.63
C ALA A 83 -11.06 12.22 1.16
N VAL A 84 -10.31 11.45 1.97
CA VAL A 84 -9.85 10.11 1.59
C VAL A 84 -11.05 9.17 1.41
N GLY A 85 -11.06 8.44 0.30
CA GLY A 85 -12.18 7.58 -0.11
C GLY A 85 -13.31 8.30 -0.86
N LYS A 86 -13.22 9.61 -1.07
CA LYS A 86 -14.16 10.37 -1.92
C LYS A 86 -13.63 10.48 -3.34
N VAL A 87 -14.54 10.67 -4.30
CA VAL A 87 -14.20 10.95 -5.69
C VAL A 87 -13.78 12.42 -5.82
N ALA A 88 -12.58 12.67 -6.35
CA ALA A 88 -11.96 13.98 -6.33
C ALA A 88 -12.77 15.03 -7.10
N TYR A 89 -13.29 14.72 -8.29
CA TYR A 89 -14.09 15.66 -9.07
C TYR A 89 -15.38 16.08 -8.33
N GLN A 90 -15.97 15.18 -7.53
CA GLN A 90 -17.18 15.45 -6.77
C GLN A 90 -16.88 16.32 -5.55
N LEU A 91 -15.79 16.00 -4.84
CA LEU A 91 -15.38 16.72 -3.64
C LEU A 91 -14.91 18.14 -3.96
N LEU A 92 -14.14 18.30 -5.03
CA LEU A 92 -13.52 19.58 -5.39
C LEU A 92 -14.39 20.45 -6.30
N GLN A 93 -15.48 19.89 -6.85
CA GLN A 93 -16.37 20.58 -7.80
C GLN A 93 -15.60 21.29 -8.93
N THR A 94 -14.48 20.69 -9.38
CA THR A 94 -13.60 21.29 -10.39
C THR A 94 -14.34 21.45 -11.71
N THR A 95 -14.62 22.68 -12.10
CA THR A 95 -15.02 23.04 -13.47
C THR A 95 -13.77 23.04 -14.34
N PHE A 96 -13.67 22.05 -15.23
CA PHE A 96 -12.62 22.07 -16.25
C PHE A 96 -12.92 23.21 -17.24
N PRO A 97 -11.96 24.09 -17.56
CA PRO A 97 -12.15 25.04 -18.65
C PRO A 97 -12.37 24.25 -19.94
N GLU A 98 -13.39 24.65 -20.72
CA GLU A 98 -13.67 24.07 -22.03
C GLU A 98 -12.45 24.23 -22.98
N PRO A 99 -12.23 23.25 -23.88
CA PRO A 99 -11.03 23.19 -24.74
C PRO A 99 -10.87 24.36 -25.71
#